data_AF-A0A5N4A4G0-F1
#
_entry.id   AF-A0A5N4A4G0-F1
#
_cell.length_a   1.000
_cell.length_b   1.000
_cell.length_c   1.000
_cell.angle_alpha   90.00
_cell.angle_beta   90.00
_cell.angle_gamma   90.00
#
_symmetry.space_group_name_H-M   'P 1'
#
loop_
_entity.id
_entity.type
_entity.pdbx_description
1 polymer ?
#
loop_
_entity_poly.entity_id
_entity_poly.type
_entity_poly.pdbx_seq_one_letter_code
_entity_poly.pdbx_strand_id
1 'polypeptide(L)'
;MLIPATIYENDKTAYYEHGGREQHGTENVKIFCTDAPDQFEWIRTNTKDIKTIPSKFLFRAGYEPNVSTYVGRIRAFGEVLVGKVNADSRSDGLYVVRKGNTKSFTTNYEVLAYKQQPDLPTIILR
;
A
#
# COMPACT_ATOMS: atom_id res chain seq x y z
N MET A 1 10.82 8.62 -8.51
CA MET A 1 9.94 7.52 -8.07
C MET A 1 9.86 7.55 -6.57
N LEU A 2 8.74 7.10 -6.01
CA LEU A 2 8.55 6.90 -4.57
C LEU A 2 7.91 5.53 -4.42
N ILE A 3 8.55 4.61 -3.71
CA ILE A 3 8.12 3.22 -3.64
C ILE A 3 7.74 2.89 -2.19
N PRO A 4 6.55 2.34 -1.94
CA PRO A 4 6.19 1.82 -0.62
C PRO A 4 7.21 0.77 -0.15
N ALA A 5 7.67 0.94 1.07
CA ALA A 5 8.70 0.12 1.69
C ALA A 5 8.29 -0.27 3.11
N THR A 6 8.96 -1.28 3.65
CA THR A 6 8.82 -1.74 5.04
C THR A 6 10.11 -1.48 5.79
N ILE A 7 10.00 -0.95 7.01
CA ILE A 7 11.10 -0.81 7.96
C ILE A 7 10.76 -1.68 9.17
N TYR A 8 11.72 -2.47 9.63
CA TYR A 8 11.56 -3.32 10.80
C TYR A 8 11.95 -2.56 12.07
N GLU A 9 11.39 -2.97 13.21
CA GLU A 9 11.74 -2.39 14.50
C GLU A 9 13.26 -2.48 14.73
N ASN A 10 13.86 -1.38 15.22
CA ASN A 10 15.30 -1.23 15.42
C ASN A 10 16.16 -1.34 14.14
N ASP A 11 15.54 -1.33 12.96
CA ASP A 11 16.23 -1.25 11.67
C ASP A 11 16.21 0.18 11.13
N LYS A 12 17.30 0.58 10.48
CA LYS A 12 17.41 1.86 9.77
C LYS A 12 17.32 1.69 8.26
N THR A 13 17.01 0.49 7.80
CA THR A 13 16.93 0.11 6.39
C THR A 13 15.47 -0.06 5.98
N ALA A 14 15.07 0.65 4.94
CA ALA A 14 13.79 0.43 4.26
C ALA A 14 13.96 -0.64 3.18
N TYR A 15 13.13 -1.68 3.22
CA TYR A 15 13.12 -2.78 2.25
C TYR A 15 11.90 -2.65 1.33
N TYR A 16 12.12 -2.77 0.03
CA TYR A 16 11.03 -2.64 -0.95
C TYR A 16 11.24 -3.53 -2.17
N GLU A 17 10.16 -3.76 -2.91
CA GLU A 17 10.21 -4.46 -4.20
C GLU A 17 10.33 -3.46 -5.34
N HIS A 18 11.32 -3.68 -6.22
CA HIS A 18 11.41 -3.01 -7.51
C HIS A 18 12.09 -3.89 -8.56
N GLY A 19 11.48 -4.00 -9.74
CA GLY A 19 12.03 -4.75 -10.88
C GLY A 19 12.13 -6.26 -10.66
N GLY A 20 11.22 -6.84 -9.86
CA GLY A 20 11.25 -8.24 -9.42
C GLY A 20 12.33 -8.52 -8.37
N ARG A 21 12.88 -7.50 -7.71
CA ARG A 21 14.00 -7.61 -6.76
C ARG A 21 13.72 -6.90 -5.45
N GLU A 22 14.21 -7.49 -4.36
CA GLU A 22 14.32 -6.79 -3.08
C GLU A 22 15.40 -5.74 -3.25
N GLN A 23 15.08 -4.53 -2.85
CA GLN A 23 15.97 -3.38 -2.79
C GLN A 23 15.96 -2.84 -1.37
N HIS A 24 16.99 -2.08 -1.04
CA HIS A 24 17.13 -1.46 0.26
C HIS A 24 17.57 -0.01 0.12
N GLY A 25 17.12 0.83 1.05
CA GLY A 25 17.53 2.23 1.16
C GLY A 25 17.67 2.65 2.62
N THR A 26 18.71 3.42 2.90
CA THR A 26 19.00 3.99 4.23
C THR A 26 18.86 5.51 4.26
N GLU A 27 18.62 6.13 3.11
CA GLU A 27 18.56 7.58 2.93
C GLU A 27 17.27 7.98 2.23
N ASN A 28 16.83 9.23 2.43
CA ASN A 28 15.63 9.80 1.80
C ASN A 28 14.34 8.99 2.05
N VAL A 29 14.29 8.30 3.18
CA VAL A 29 13.14 7.50 3.62
C VAL A 29 12.08 8.40 4.24
N LYS A 30 10.82 8.21 3.86
CA LYS A 30 9.65 8.88 4.46
C LYS A 30 8.82 7.84 5.19
N ILE A 31 8.50 8.09 6.45
CA ILE A 31 7.65 7.23 7.26
C ILE A 31 6.25 7.83 7.27
N PHE A 32 5.24 7.01 6.97
CA PHE A 32 3.85 7.42 7.11
C PHE A 32 3.45 7.37 8.59
N CYS A 33 3.19 8.55 9.16
CA CYS A 33 2.66 8.74 10.51
C CYS A 33 1.35 9.54 10.41
N THR A 34 0.38 9.23 11.26
CA THR A 34 -0.89 9.95 11.32
C THR A 34 -1.39 10.03 12.77
N ASP A 35 -1.94 11.18 13.14
CA ASP A 35 -2.61 11.38 14.43
C ASP A 35 -4.09 10.95 14.40
N ALA A 36 -4.59 10.57 13.22
CA ALA A 36 -5.96 10.10 13.01
C ALA A 36 -5.98 8.71 12.35
N PRO A 37 -5.46 7.66 13.03
CA PRO A 37 -5.41 6.31 12.47
C PRO A 37 -6.81 5.71 12.23
N ASP A 38 -7.82 6.21 12.94
CA ASP A 38 -9.22 5.82 12.82
C ASP A 38 -9.87 6.27 11.51
N GLN A 39 -9.27 7.20 10.76
CA GLN A 39 -9.69 7.59 9.41
C GLN A 39 -9.28 6.60 8.32
N PHE A 40 -8.46 5.60 8.67
CA PHE A 40 -7.94 4.61 7.74
C PHE A 40 -8.54 3.23 8.03
N GLU A 41 -8.60 2.43 6.99
CA GLU A 41 -8.99 1.03 7.09
C GLU A 41 -8.20 0.16 6.11
N TRP A 42 -8.15 -1.14 6.43
CA TRP A 42 -7.58 -2.16 5.56
C TRP A 42 -8.71 -2.90 4.88
N ILE A 43 -8.86 -2.69 3.58
CA ILE A 43 -9.92 -3.31 2.78
C ILE A 43 -9.35 -4.58 2.15
N ARG A 44 -9.94 -5.73 2.50
CA ARG A 44 -9.63 -7.00 1.82
C ARG A 44 -10.10 -6.93 0.37
N THR A 45 -9.20 -7.19 -0.58
CA THR A 45 -9.48 -7.07 -2.01
C THR A 45 -8.59 -8.01 -2.83
N ASN A 46 -8.72 -7.93 -4.16
CA ASN A 46 -7.85 -8.61 -5.11
C ASN A 46 -7.59 -7.73 -6.34
N THR A 47 -6.76 -8.21 -7.28
CA THR A 47 -6.40 -7.46 -8.49
C THR A 47 -7.56 -7.08 -9.41
N LYS A 48 -8.70 -7.78 -9.32
CA LYS A 48 -9.91 -7.44 -10.06
C LYS A 48 -10.75 -6.43 -9.29
N ASP A 49 -11.00 -6.73 -8.02
CA ASP A 49 -11.97 -5.99 -7.19
C ASP A 49 -11.43 -4.65 -6.69
N ILE A 50 -10.10 -4.46 -6.64
CA ILE A 50 -9.49 -3.17 -6.30
C ILE A 50 -9.97 -2.04 -7.23
N LYS A 51 -10.30 -2.36 -8.48
CA LYS A 51 -10.79 -1.41 -9.49
C LYS A 51 -12.20 -0.90 -9.20
N THR A 52 -12.92 -1.56 -8.29
CA THR A 52 -14.24 -1.11 -7.82
C THR A 52 -14.13 -0.09 -6.69
N ILE A 53 -12.97 0.01 -6.04
CA ILE A 53 -12.70 1.00 -4.99
C ILE A 53 -12.34 2.33 -5.68
N PRO A 54 -13.11 3.42 -5.46
CA PRO A 54 -12.75 4.72 -6.04
C PRO A 54 -11.35 5.15 -5.61
N SER A 55 -10.52 5.54 -6.57
CA SER A 55 -9.10 5.87 -6.32
C SER A 55 -8.88 6.97 -5.29
N LYS A 56 -9.85 7.89 -5.11
CA LYS A 56 -9.83 8.92 -4.06
C LYS A 56 -9.80 8.35 -2.63
N PHE A 57 -10.26 7.12 -2.44
CA PHE A 57 -10.23 6.43 -1.15
C PHE A 57 -8.98 5.60 -0.96
N LEU A 58 -8.25 5.24 -2.01
CA LEU A 58 -7.00 4.49 -1.87
C LEU A 58 -5.88 5.42 -1.38
N PHE A 59 -5.15 4.99 -0.35
CA PHE A 59 -4.01 5.77 0.13
C PHE A 59 -2.84 5.67 -0.86
N ARG A 60 -2.67 6.71 -1.67
CA ARG A 60 -1.56 6.82 -2.62
C ARG A 60 -0.26 7.10 -1.86
N ALA A 61 0.61 6.10 -1.82
CA ALA A 61 1.87 6.14 -1.08
C ALA A 61 3.10 6.36 -1.97
N GLY A 62 2.92 6.27 -3.29
CA GLY A 62 4.04 6.41 -4.21
C GLY A 62 3.65 6.52 -5.68
N TYR A 63 4.68 6.39 -6.51
CA TYR A 63 4.57 6.36 -7.96
C TYR A 63 5.80 5.71 -8.60
N GLU A 64 5.54 4.98 -9.67
CA GLU A 64 6.49 4.52 -10.69
C GLU A 64 6.18 5.23 -12.03
N PRO A 65 7.03 5.13 -13.08
CA PRO A 65 6.70 5.71 -14.37
C PRO A 65 5.31 5.30 -14.86
N ASN A 66 4.42 6.28 -15.00
CA ASN A 66 3.03 6.13 -15.47
C ASN A 66 2.06 5.38 -14.52
N VAL A 67 2.45 5.04 -13.30
CA VAL A 67 1.61 4.24 -12.38
C VAL A 67 1.64 4.79 -10.95
N SER A 68 0.46 4.97 -10.35
CA SER A 68 0.33 5.25 -8.91
C SER A 68 0.50 3.97 -8.12
N THR A 69 1.18 4.06 -6.98
CA THR A 69 1.35 2.91 -6.09
C THR A 69 0.70 3.17 -4.74
N TYR A 70 0.12 2.10 -4.18
CA TYR A 70 -0.62 2.14 -2.93
C TYR A 70 0.06 1.24 -1.88
N VAL A 71 -0.32 1.36 -0.61
CA VAL A 71 0.13 0.43 0.43
C VAL A 71 -0.83 -0.74 0.52
N GLY A 72 -0.28 -1.95 0.52
CA GLY A 72 -1.02 -3.16 0.83
C GLY A 72 -0.28 -4.04 1.83
N ARG A 73 -1.01 -5.00 2.38
CA ARG A 73 -0.45 -6.00 3.29
C ARG A 73 -1.03 -7.38 3.07
N ILE A 74 -0.29 -8.39 3.53
CA ILE A 74 -0.76 -9.76 3.71
C ILE A 74 -0.28 -10.32 5.05
N ARG A 75 -0.99 -11.32 5.56
CA ARG A 75 -0.46 -12.19 6.62
C ARG A 75 0.15 -13.44 5.99
N ALA A 76 1.46 -13.61 6.14
CA ALA A 76 2.20 -14.77 5.63
C ALA A 76 3.36 -15.07 6.58
N PHE A 77 3.79 -16.34 6.66
CA PHE A 77 4.93 -16.76 7.50
C PHE A 77 4.84 -16.34 8.98
N GLY A 78 3.61 -16.21 9.51
CA GLY A 78 3.38 -15.78 10.89
C GLY A 78 3.49 -14.26 11.14
N GLU A 79 3.77 -13.45 10.12
CA GLU A 79 3.90 -12.00 10.23
C GLU A 79 2.98 -11.24 9.26
N VAL A 80 2.86 -9.93 9.45
CA VAL A 80 2.19 -9.02 8.51
C VAL A 80 3.26 -8.41 7.62
N LEU A 81 3.23 -8.78 6.34
CA LEU A 81 4.11 -8.20 5.33
C LEU A 81 3.42 -7.02 4.67
N VAL A 82 4.06 -5.86 4.68
CA VAL A 82 3.57 -4.62 4.05
C VAL A 82 4.41 -4.35 2.80
N GLY A 83 3.79 -3.77 1.77
CA GLY A 83 4.49 -3.46 0.54
C GLY A 83 3.65 -2.68 -0.47
N LYS A 84 4.08 -2.76 -1.71
CA LYS A 84 3.57 -1.97 -2.83
C LYS A 84 2.41 -2.68 -3.51
N VAL A 85 1.29 -1.97 -3.68
CA VAL A 85 0.20 -2.40 -4.55
C VAL A 85 0.24 -1.63 -5.86
N ASN A 86 0.20 -2.36 -6.97
CA ASN A 86 -0.08 -1.86 -8.29
C ASN A 86 -1.52 -2.22 -8.66
N ALA A 87 -2.30 -1.25 -9.13
CA ALA A 87 -3.72 -1.45 -9.49
C ALA A 87 -4.09 -0.92 -10.89
N ASP A 88 -3.16 -0.21 -11.53
CA ASP A 88 -3.37 0.54 -12.78
C ASP A 88 -2.44 0.05 -13.91
N SER A 89 -2.05 -1.23 -13.91
CA SER A 89 -1.01 -1.78 -14.79
C SER A 89 -1.30 -3.21 -15.28
N ARG A 90 -0.39 -3.78 -16.08
CA ARG A 90 -0.43 -5.21 -16.44
C ARG A 90 0.10 -6.12 -15.32
N SER A 91 0.74 -5.52 -14.32
CA SER A 91 1.39 -6.18 -13.20
C SER A 91 0.66 -5.82 -11.91
N ASP A 92 -0.67 -5.90 -11.94
CA ASP A 92 -1.51 -5.58 -10.80
C ASP A 92 -1.32 -6.64 -9.70
N GLY A 93 -1.24 -6.20 -8.46
CA GLY A 93 -1.06 -7.06 -7.30
C GLY A 93 -0.29 -6.39 -6.18
N LEU A 94 -0.15 -7.13 -5.09
CA LEU A 94 0.68 -6.75 -3.97
C LEU A 94 2.05 -7.41 -4.09
N TYR A 95 3.08 -6.58 -4.00
CA TYR A 95 4.49 -6.93 -3.97
C TYR A 95 5.04 -6.65 -2.58
N VAL A 96 5.42 -7.72 -1.87
CA VAL A 96 6.06 -7.62 -0.56
C VAL A 96 7.44 -8.27 -0.59
N VAL A 97 8.31 -7.75 0.26
CA VAL A 97 9.61 -8.32 0.57
C VAL A 97 9.68 -8.63 2.05
N ARG A 98 10.44 -9.66 2.39
CA ARG A 98 10.76 -10.03 3.76
C ARG A 98 12.27 -9.97 3.90
N LYS A 99 12.79 -9.11 4.78
CA LYS A 99 14.24 -8.86 4.97
C LYS A 99 15.08 -10.14 4.85
N GLY A 100 15.98 -10.17 3.87
CA GLY A 100 16.91 -11.29 3.64
C GLY A 100 16.25 -12.60 3.19
N ASN A 101 15.02 -12.54 2.69
CA ASN A 101 14.21 -13.71 2.39
C ASN A 101 13.31 -13.52 1.16
N THR A 102 12.11 -14.11 1.19
CA THR A 102 11.22 -14.36 0.07
C THR A 102 10.55 -13.07 -0.42
N LYS A 103 10.51 -12.93 -1.74
CA LYS A 103 9.63 -11.99 -2.44
C LYS A 103 8.29 -12.67 -2.60
N SER A 104 7.21 -11.99 -2.28
CA SER A 104 5.88 -12.52 -2.54
C SER A 104 5.09 -11.56 -3.40
N PHE A 105 4.61 -12.11 -4.51
CA PHE A 105 3.55 -11.52 -5.29
C PHE A 105 2.25 -12.24 -4.93
N THR A 106 1.18 -11.50 -4.70
CA THR A 106 -0.15 -12.07 -4.52
C THR A 106 -1.21 -11.21 -5.17
N THR A 107 -2.24 -11.89 -5.68
CA THR A 107 -3.43 -11.25 -6.21
C THR A 107 -4.50 -11.02 -5.16
N ASN A 108 -4.38 -11.57 -3.95
CA ASN A 108 -5.31 -11.41 -2.83
C ASN A 108 -4.58 -10.77 -1.65
N TYR A 109 -5.10 -9.64 -1.16
CA TYR A 109 -4.42 -8.82 -0.16
C TYR A 109 -5.39 -7.87 0.55
N GLU A 110 -4.88 -7.12 1.52
CA GLU A 110 -5.56 -5.94 2.04
C GLU A 110 -4.88 -4.68 1.48
N VAL A 111 -5.65 -3.67 1.10
CA VAL A 111 -5.14 -2.36 0.68
C VAL A 111 -5.50 -1.30 1.72
N LEU A 112 -4.59 -0.37 1.99
CA LEU A 112 -4.84 0.75 2.89
C LEU A 112 -5.70 1.80 2.18
N ALA A 113 -6.80 2.18 2.80
CA ALA A 113 -7.74 3.16 2.28
C ALA A 113 -8.16 4.14 3.37
N TYR A 114 -8.61 5.33 2.94
CA TYR A 114 -9.41 6.22 3.75
C TYR A 114 -10.81 5.62 3.91
N LYS A 115 -11.33 5.65 5.14
CA LYS A 115 -12.73 5.31 5.37
C LYS A 115 -13.62 6.24 4.58
N GLN A 116 -14.65 5.68 3.93
CA GLN A 116 -15.68 6.50 3.32
C GLN A 116 -16.38 7.29 4.44
N GLN A 117 -16.19 8.61 4.45
CA GLN A 117 -17.06 9.45 5.27
C GLN A 117 -18.47 9.35 4.69
N PRO A 118 -19.51 9.11 5.51
CA PRO A 118 -20.87 9.19 5.02
C PRO A 118 -21.06 10.59 4.44
N ASP A 119 -21.58 10.68 3.21
CA ASP A 119 -21.93 11.98 2.63
C ASP A 119 -22.90 12.66 3.61
N LEU A 120 -22.44 13.72 4.26
CA LEU A 120 -23.34 14.57 5.04
C LEU A 120 -24.40 15.08 4.06
N PRO A 121 -25.71 14.95 4.36
CA PRO A 121 -26.72 15.45 3.46
C PRO A 121 -26.49 16.94 3.25
N THR A 122 -26.24 17.33 2.00
CA THR A 122 -26.17 18.73 1.60
C THR A 122 -27.50 19.38 1.96
N ILE A 123 -27.51 20.17 3.04
CA ILE A 123 -28.66 21.02 3.36
C ILE A 123 -28.69 22.11 2.29
N ILE A 124 -29.49 21.90 1.25
CA ILE A 124 -29.86 22.96 0.32
C ILE A 124 -30.88 23.83 1.04
N LEU A 125 -30.41 24.94 1.61
CA LEU A 125 -31.30 26.03 1.99
C LEU A 125 -31.82 26.65 0.69
N ARG A 126 -33.13 26.51 0.45
CA ARG A 126 -33.85 27.26 -0.58
C ARG A 126 -34.24 28.63 -0.05
#